data_AF-F6HHK4-F1
#
_entry.id   AF-F6HHK4-F1
#
_cell.length_a   1.000
_cell.length_b   1.000
_cell.length_c   1.000
_cell.angle_alpha   90.00
_cell.angle_beta   90.00
_cell.angle_gamma   90.00
#
_symmetry.space_group_name_H-M   'P 1'
#
loop_
_entity.id
_entity.type
_entity.pdbx_description
1 polymer ?
#
loop_
_entity_poly.entity_id
_entity_poly.type
_entity_poly.pdbx_seq_one_letter_code
_entity_poly.pdbx_strand_id
1 'polypeptide(L)'
;MEQRQMGSQRIARQAFMSAWKVACTCTDPSTVVVSGGTYVVGPVQFQGPCRAPMGFRVQGTLKAPTDLNRFELQDGWVIFQDIDSLIISGGGTFDGQGHTAWGQNNCARTGTCNLLLVNLCFTKVTNSIIQHNFPEQQAVSHGHFELLEHDSSVCHHQCNRG
;
A
#
# COMPACT_ATOMS: atom_id res chain seq x y z
N MET A 1 26.56 1.49 -17.74
CA MET A 1 26.95 1.90 -16.38
C MET A 1 26.53 3.35 -16.22
N GLU A 2 25.50 3.63 -15.43
CA GLU A 2 25.35 4.94 -14.77
C GLU A 2 24.33 4.76 -13.63
N GLN A 3 24.81 4.23 -12.50
CA GLN A 3 24.12 4.37 -11.22
C GLN A 3 24.53 5.74 -10.66
N ARG A 4 23.67 6.74 -10.78
CA ARG A 4 23.78 7.95 -9.96
C ARG A 4 22.99 7.74 -8.68
N GLN A 5 23.74 7.54 -7.60
CA GLN A 5 23.24 7.40 -6.24
C GLN A 5 22.61 8.71 -5.77
N MET A 6 21.33 8.68 -5.43
CA MET A 6 20.67 9.70 -4.60
C MET A 6 19.71 8.97 -3.65
N GLY A 7 20.16 8.70 -2.42
CA GLY A 7 19.38 8.09 -1.34
C GLY A 7 19.16 6.58 -1.49
N SER A 8 19.49 5.81 -0.45
CA SER A 8 19.43 4.33 -0.41
C SER A 8 18.00 3.77 -0.44
N GLN A 9 17.32 3.85 -1.58
CA GLN A 9 15.99 3.28 -1.79
C GLN A 9 16.06 2.02 -2.68
N ARG A 10 15.57 0.89 -2.18
CA ARG A 10 15.53 -0.38 -2.94
C ARG A 10 14.22 -0.48 -3.70
N ILE A 11 14.26 -0.58 -5.03
CA ILE A 11 13.08 -0.89 -5.84
C ILE A 11 12.73 -2.37 -5.62
N ALA A 12 11.54 -2.65 -5.07
CA ALA A 12 11.22 -3.99 -4.59
C ALA A 12 9.89 -4.57 -5.13
N ARG A 13 9.23 -3.88 -6.07
CA ARG A 13 7.97 -4.30 -6.71
C ARG A 13 7.91 -5.79 -7.04
N GLN A 14 8.84 -6.25 -7.88
CA GLN A 14 8.81 -7.62 -8.39
C GLN A 14 9.00 -8.65 -7.28
N ALA A 15 9.86 -8.35 -6.30
CA ALA A 15 10.13 -9.24 -5.18
C ALA A 15 8.89 -9.44 -4.31
N PHE A 16 8.16 -8.35 -3.99
CA PHE A 16 6.93 -8.44 -3.21
C PHE A 16 5.82 -9.19 -3.95
N MET A 17 5.61 -8.91 -5.25
CA MET A 17 4.60 -9.60 -6.04
C MET A 17 4.90 -11.10 -6.19
N SER A 18 6.17 -11.46 -6.42
CA SER A 18 6.59 -12.85 -6.51
C SER A 18 6.43 -13.59 -5.18
N ALA A 19 6.84 -12.98 -4.06
CA ALA A 19 6.66 -13.56 -2.72
C ALA A 19 5.18 -13.78 -2.38
N TRP A 20 4.33 -12.80 -2.68
CA TRP A 20 2.88 -12.91 -2.51
C TRP A 20 2.29 -14.05 -3.33
N LYS A 21 2.63 -14.13 -4.62
CA LYS A 21 2.11 -15.17 -5.51
C LYS A 21 2.46 -16.57 -5.02
N VAL A 22 3.68 -16.77 -4.54
CA VAL A 22 4.10 -18.06 -3.98
C VAL A 22 3.32 -18.37 -2.70
N ALA A 23 3.30 -17.44 -1.75
CA ALA A 23 2.59 -17.61 -0.47
C ALA A 23 1.09 -17.88 -0.66
N CYS A 24 0.45 -17.21 -1.61
CA CYS A 24 -0.98 -17.36 -1.91
C CYS A 24 -1.34 -18.76 -2.45
N THR A 25 -0.36 -19.52 -2.97
CA THR A 25 -0.55 -20.91 -3.43
C THR A 25 -0.28 -21.97 -2.35
N CYS A 26 0.22 -21.57 -1.18
CA CYS A 26 0.42 -22.44 -0.04
C CYS A 26 -0.92 -22.86 0.57
N THR A 27 -1.02 -24.11 1.01
CA THR A 27 -2.20 -24.65 1.69
C THR A 27 -2.22 -24.35 3.19
N ASP A 28 -1.08 -23.94 3.74
CA ASP A 28 -0.95 -23.49 5.13
C ASP A 28 -0.90 -21.96 5.20
N PRO A 29 -1.37 -21.35 6.32
CA PRO A 29 -1.29 -19.92 6.53
C PRO A 29 0.13 -19.38 6.30
N SER A 30 0.25 -18.36 5.47
CA SER A 30 1.54 -17.84 5.01
C SER A 30 1.64 -16.34 5.21
N THR A 31 2.84 -15.84 5.53
CA THR A 31 3.06 -14.41 5.80
C THR A 31 4.16 -13.85 4.90
N VAL A 32 3.85 -12.77 4.18
CA VAL A 32 4.84 -11.92 3.51
C VAL A 32 5.32 -10.87 4.49
N VAL A 33 6.64 -10.78 4.70
CA VAL A 33 7.26 -9.83 5.65
C VAL A 33 8.01 -8.74 4.89
N VAL A 34 7.65 -7.49 5.13
CA VAL A 34 8.46 -6.31 4.79
C VAL A 34 9.43 -6.10 5.94
N SER A 35 10.64 -6.63 5.81
CA SER A 35 11.73 -6.43 6.77
C SER A 35 12.07 -4.94 6.94
N GLY A 36 12.82 -4.61 8.00
CA GLY A 36 13.29 -3.24 8.23
C GLY A 36 14.01 -2.63 7.02
N GLY A 37 13.93 -1.30 6.90
CA GLY A 37 14.47 -0.51 5.78
C GLY A 37 13.39 0.16 4.94
N THR A 38 13.80 0.94 3.94
CA THR A 38 12.89 1.67 3.04
C THR A 38 12.91 1.07 1.64
N TYR A 39 11.73 0.71 1.14
CA TYR A 39 11.52 0.06 -0.15
C TYR A 39 10.59 0.90 -1.01
N VAL A 40 11.06 1.29 -2.20
CA VAL A 40 10.17 1.90 -3.19
C VAL A 40 9.40 0.78 -3.87
N VAL A 41 8.08 0.78 -3.69
CA VAL A 41 7.17 -0.24 -4.20
C VAL A 41 5.93 0.43 -4.77
N GLY A 42 5.34 -0.14 -5.81
CA GLY A 42 4.16 0.41 -6.47
C GLY A 42 4.37 0.66 -7.98
N PRO A 43 3.30 0.64 -8.78
CA PRO A 43 2.00 0.03 -8.43
C PRO A 43 2.14 -1.50 -8.20
N VAL A 44 1.51 -2.00 -7.14
CA VAL A 44 1.43 -3.43 -6.82
C VAL A 44 0.00 -3.85 -6.48
N GLN A 45 -0.37 -5.03 -6.98
CA GLN A 45 -1.63 -5.68 -6.68
C GLN A 45 -1.33 -7.06 -6.09
N PHE A 46 -1.73 -7.24 -4.85
CA PHE A 46 -1.74 -8.49 -4.12
C PHE A 46 -3.09 -9.16 -4.37
N GLN A 47 -3.08 -10.12 -5.29
CA GLN A 47 -4.29 -10.75 -5.83
C GLN A 47 -4.54 -12.10 -5.19
N GLY A 48 -5.80 -12.37 -4.84
CA GLY A 48 -6.32 -13.70 -4.52
C GLY A 48 -7.19 -14.28 -5.65
N PRO A 49 -8.00 -15.33 -5.39
CA PRO A 49 -8.18 -15.99 -4.10
C PRO A 49 -6.93 -16.78 -3.69
N CYS A 50 -6.61 -16.76 -2.41
CA CYS A 50 -5.52 -17.57 -1.83
C CYS A 50 -6.07 -18.86 -1.22
N ARG A 51 -5.25 -19.91 -1.19
CA ARG A 51 -5.66 -21.24 -0.70
C ARG A 51 -5.77 -21.34 0.82
N ALA A 52 -5.16 -20.40 1.53
CA ALA A 52 -5.13 -20.32 2.98
C ALA A 52 -5.10 -18.84 3.42
N PRO A 53 -5.37 -18.54 4.71
CA PRO A 53 -5.25 -17.20 5.26
C PRO A 53 -3.87 -16.58 5.01
N MET A 54 -3.87 -15.28 4.71
CA MET A 54 -2.67 -14.54 4.32
C MET A 54 -2.28 -13.50 5.36
N GLY A 55 -1.01 -13.48 5.74
CA GLY A 55 -0.40 -12.43 6.53
C GLY A 55 0.41 -11.46 5.67
N PHE A 56 0.30 -10.17 5.95
CA PHE A 56 1.17 -9.13 5.40
C PHE A 56 1.75 -8.30 6.56
N ARG A 57 2.99 -8.59 6.93
CA ARG A 57 3.64 -7.99 8.10
C ARG A 57 4.61 -6.89 7.69
N VAL A 58 4.37 -5.66 8.10
CA VAL A 58 5.18 -4.50 7.78
C VAL A 58 6.04 -4.08 8.97
N GLN A 59 7.36 -4.20 8.84
CA GLN A 59 8.34 -3.75 9.84
C GLN A 59 9.17 -2.56 9.33
N GLY A 60 9.33 -2.42 8.02
CA GLY A 60 10.01 -1.29 7.38
C GLY A 60 9.06 -0.22 6.84
N THR A 61 9.55 0.59 5.90
CA THR A 61 8.78 1.60 5.19
C THR A 61 8.59 1.17 3.74
N LEU A 62 7.35 0.98 3.31
CA LEU A 62 6.98 0.93 1.91
C LEU A 62 6.74 2.36 1.44
N LYS A 63 7.37 2.77 0.35
CA LYS A 63 7.31 4.13 -0.16
C LYS A 63 6.81 4.15 -1.60
N ALA A 64 5.82 4.98 -1.89
CA ALA A 64 5.29 5.15 -3.23
C ALA A 64 6.32 5.80 -4.17
N PRO A 65 6.39 5.38 -5.45
CA PRO A 65 7.03 6.15 -6.50
C PRO A 65 6.43 7.56 -6.61
N THR A 66 7.28 8.56 -6.86
CA THR A 66 6.84 9.95 -7.09
C THR A 66 6.57 10.28 -8.54
N ASP A 67 6.88 9.36 -9.46
CA ASP A 67 6.57 9.49 -10.88
C ASP A 67 5.15 8.98 -11.14
N LEU A 68 4.20 9.91 -11.23
CA LEU A 68 2.77 9.61 -11.36
C LEU A 68 2.43 8.91 -12.68
N ASN A 69 3.27 9.02 -13.72
CA ASN A 69 3.08 8.32 -15.00
C ASN A 69 3.17 6.80 -14.86
N ARG A 70 3.74 6.32 -13.74
CA ARG A 70 3.88 4.88 -13.45
C ARG A 70 2.61 4.25 -12.91
N PHE A 71 1.59 5.06 -12.62
CA PHE A 71 0.31 4.61 -12.10
C PHE A 71 -0.73 4.71 -13.21
N GLU A 72 -0.70 3.73 -14.10
CA GLU A 72 -1.60 3.60 -15.23
C GLU A 72 -3.04 3.33 -14.74
N LEU A 73 -3.74 4.40 -14.33
CA LEU A 73 -5.16 4.41 -13.93
C LEU A 73 -5.53 3.52 -12.73
N GLN A 74 -4.55 3.14 -11.91
CA GLN A 74 -4.82 2.31 -10.73
C GLN A 74 -5.33 3.16 -9.58
N ASP A 75 -6.40 2.68 -8.93
CA ASP A 75 -7.05 3.34 -7.79
C ASP A 75 -6.16 3.39 -6.54
N GLY A 76 -4.98 2.78 -6.54
CA GLY A 76 -3.99 2.88 -5.47
C GLY A 76 -2.63 2.34 -5.89
N TRP A 77 -1.60 2.62 -5.08
CA TRP A 77 -0.24 2.11 -5.35
C TRP A 77 0.05 0.77 -4.67
N VAL A 78 -0.72 0.43 -3.63
CA VAL A 78 -0.83 -0.91 -3.04
C VAL A 78 -2.29 -1.31 -3.02
N ILE A 79 -2.60 -2.41 -3.70
CA ILE A 79 -3.96 -2.93 -3.82
C ILE A 79 -4.00 -4.35 -3.28
N PHE A 80 -4.94 -4.63 -2.38
CA PHE A 80 -5.30 -5.99 -1.96
C PHE A 80 -6.65 -6.34 -2.57
N GLN A 81 -6.70 -7.41 -3.38
CA GLN A 81 -7.88 -7.71 -4.18
C GLN A 81 -8.28 -9.19 -4.15
N ASP A 82 -9.58 -9.45 -3.99
CA ASP A 82 -10.21 -10.78 -4.00
C ASP A 82 -9.58 -11.75 -2.97
N ILE A 83 -9.43 -11.29 -1.73
CA ILE A 83 -8.78 -12.06 -0.64
C ILE A 83 -9.76 -12.29 0.50
N ASP A 84 -9.87 -13.55 0.93
CA ASP A 84 -10.50 -13.89 2.19
C ASP A 84 -9.43 -14.12 3.27
N SER A 85 -9.68 -13.67 4.49
CA SER A 85 -8.82 -13.90 5.66
C SER A 85 -7.40 -13.31 5.55
N LEU A 86 -7.31 -12.00 5.27
CA LEU A 86 -6.05 -11.22 5.28
C LEU A 86 -5.77 -10.61 6.67
N ILE A 87 -4.55 -10.76 7.18
CA ILE A 87 -4.06 -10.06 8.36
C ILE A 87 -2.93 -9.12 7.98
N ILE A 88 -3.16 -7.81 8.07
CA ILE A 88 -2.09 -6.80 7.95
C ILE A 88 -1.62 -6.44 9.35
N SER A 89 -0.31 -6.54 9.61
CA SER A 89 0.23 -6.30 10.95
C SER A 89 1.62 -5.65 10.94
N GLY A 90 2.08 -5.23 12.11
CA GLY A 90 3.42 -4.67 12.33
C GLY A 90 3.42 -3.17 12.61
N GLY A 91 4.60 -2.62 12.89
CA GLY A 91 4.80 -1.22 13.26
C GLY A 91 5.42 -0.36 12.16
N GLY A 92 5.53 -0.89 10.94
CA GLY A 92 6.09 -0.18 9.79
C GLY A 92 5.16 0.86 9.17
N THR A 93 5.54 1.40 8.02
CA THR A 93 4.87 2.56 7.41
C THR A 93 4.57 2.36 5.93
N PHE A 94 3.39 2.77 5.50
CA PHE A 94 3.04 2.98 4.09
C PHE A 94 3.15 4.48 3.78
N ASP A 95 4.28 4.91 3.21
CA ASP A 95 4.55 6.29 2.81
C ASP A 95 4.07 6.53 1.38
N GLY A 96 2.86 7.07 1.23
CA GLY A 96 2.25 7.37 -0.07
C GLY A 96 2.77 8.62 -0.76
N GLN A 97 3.72 9.36 -0.18
CA GLN A 97 4.35 10.53 -0.82
C GLN A 97 3.36 11.63 -1.28
N GLY A 98 2.20 11.76 -0.60
CA GLY A 98 1.12 12.66 -0.98
C GLY A 98 1.53 14.12 -1.16
N HIS A 99 2.40 14.66 -0.31
CA HIS A 99 2.90 16.05 -0.46
C HIS A 99 3.62 16.28 -1.79
N THR A 100 4.44 15.33 -2.23
CA THR A 100 5.12 15.41 -3.53
C THR A 100 4.13 15.25 -4.68
N ALA A 101 3.19 14.32 -4.56
CA ALA A 101 2.17 14.06 -5.58
C ALA A 101 1.22 15.27 -5.77
N TRP A 102 0.78 15.91 -4.69
CA TRP A 102 -0.09 17.09 -4.75
C TRP A 102 0.61 18.31 -5.34
N GLY A 103 1.91 18.50 -5.05
CA GLY A 103 2.69 19.58 -5.65
C GLY A 103 2.81 19.49 -7.17
N GLN A 104 2.63 18.30 -7.75
CA GLN A 104 2.61 18.07 -9.19
C GLN A 104 1.22 18.22 -9.81
N ASN A 105 0.17 18.32 -9.00
CA ASN A 105 -1.20 18.47 -9.49
C ASN A 105 -1.50 19.95 -9.76
N ASN A 106 -1.53 20.33 -11.04
CA ASN A 106 -1.82 21.69 -11.48
C ASN A 106 -3.28 21.89 -11.92
N CYS A 107 -4.19 21.00 -11.52
CA CYS A 107 -5.63 21.03 -11.79
C CYS A 107 -6.25 22.44 -11.66
N ALA A 108 -5.95 23.15 -10.57
CA ALA A 108 -6.47 24.50 -10.33
C ALA A 108 -6.00 25.55 -11.36
N ARG A 109 -4.89 25.31 -12.07
CA ARG A 109 -4.31 26.21 -13.08
C ARG A 109 -4.60 25.78 -14.52
N THR A 110 -4.69 24.48 -14.78
CA THR A 110 -4.78 23.92 -16.15
C THR A 110 -6.15 23.33 -16.47
N GLY A 111 -7.01 23.13 -15.46
CA GLY A 111 -8.26 22.37 -15.59
C GLY A 111 -8.05 20.86 -15.83
N THR A 112 -6.80 20.41 -15.93
CA THR A 112 -6.45 18.99 -16.10
C THR A 112 -6.03 18.44 -14.76
N CYS A 113 -6.83 17.52 -14.21
CA CYS A 113 -6.61 16.99 -12.87
C CYS A 113 -6.01 15.59 -12.98
N ASN A 114 -4.77 15.46 -12.54
CA ASN A 114 -4.13 14.16 -12.40
C ASN A 114 -4.76 13.44 -11.20
N LEU A 115 -5.09 12.15 -11.38
CA LEU A 115 -5.65 11.32 -10.32
C LEU A 115 -4.74 11.33 -9.10
N LEU A 116 -5.33 11.58 -7.93
CA LEU A 116 -4.64 11.46 -6.65
C LEU A 116 -4.62 10.00 -6.26
N LEU A 117 -3.43 9.42 -6.15
CA LEU A 117 -3.26 8.02 -5.79
C LEU A 117 -3.79 7.78 -4.37
N VAL A 118 -4.69 6.80 -4.21
CA VAL A 118 -5.07 6.32 -2.88
C VAL A 118 -3.87 5.57 -2.29
N ASN A 119 -3.62 5.78 -0.99
CA ASN A 119 -2.48 5.18 -0.31
C ASN A 119 -2.53 3.66 -0.27
N LEU A 120 -3.73 3.09 -0.05
CA LEU A 120 -3.95 1.66 0.11
C LEU A 120 -5.41 1.37 -0.28
N CYS A 121 -5.66 0.49 -1.26
CA CYS A 121 -7.03 0.11 -1.68
C CYS A 121 -7.27 -1.38 -1.40
N PHE A 122 -8.46 -1.68 -0.88
CA PHE A 122 -8.94 -3.02 -0.61
C PHE A 122 -10.18 -3.27 -1.45
N THR A 123 -10.16 -4.29 -2.29
CA THR A 123 -11.26 -4.59 -3.20
C THR A 123 -11.69 -6.04 -3.02
N LYS A 124 -12.93 -6.28 -2.59
CA LYS A 124 -13.45 -7.64 -2.31
C LYS A 124 -12.55 -8.41 -1.33
N VAL A 125 -12.23 -7.75 -0.21
CA VAL A 125 -11.47 -8.34 0.89
C VAL A 125 -12.42 -8.64 2.05
N THR A 126 -12.47 -9.90 2.50
CA THR A 126 -13.42 -10.38 3.53
C THR A 126 -12.69 -11.05 4.71
N ASN A 127 -13.32 -11.10 5.88
CA ASN A 127 -12.80 -11.75 7.10
C ASN A 127 -11.37 -11.31 7.49
N SER A 128 -11.06 -10.03 7.25
CA SER A 128 -9.69 -9.51 7.31
C SER A 128 -9.50 -8.53 8.46
N ILE A 129 -8.27 -8.43 8.98
CA ILE A 129 -7.93 -7.63 10.15
C ILE A 129 -6.69 -6.79 9.86
N ILE A 130 -6.74 -5.50 10.21
CA ILE A 130 -5.57 -4.63 10.30
C ILE A 130 -5.22 -4.48 11.79
N GLN A 131 -4.08 -5.00 12.19
CA GLN A 131 -3.61 -4.99 13.58
C GLN A 131 -2.41 -4.08 13.74
N HIS A 132 -2.53 -3.10 14.64
CA HIS A 132 -1.38 -2.32 15.07
C HIS A 132 -0.79 -2.96 16.34
N ASN A 133 0.38 -3.57 16.20
CA ASN A 133 1.08 -4.13 17.36
C ASN A 133 2.08 -3.10 17.86
N PHE A 134 1.68 -2.25 18.81
CA PHE A 134 2.64 -1.46 19.60
C PHE A 134 3.48 -2.45 20.43
N PRO A 135 4.81 -2.51 20.27
CA PRO A 135 5.63 -3.08 21.32
C PRO A 135 5.45 -2.21 22.56
N GLU A 136 5.09 -2.82 23.69
CA GLU A 136 4.71 -2.22 24.98
C GLU A 136 5.73 -1.21 25.58
N GLN A 137 6.82 -0.85 24.88
CA GLN A 137 7.92 -0.05 25.43
C GLN A 137 8.37 1.16 24.60
N GLN A 138 7.63 1.64 23.60
CA GLN A 138 8.04 2.89 22.93
C GLN A 138 6.89 3.89 22.81
N ALA A 139 6.96 4.92 23.66
CA ALA A 139 6.21 6.16 23.51
C ALA A 139 6.67 6.89 22.25
N VAL A 140 5.78 7.08 21.27
CA VAL A 140 5.98 8.10 20.22
C VAL A 140 4.63 8.71 19.79
N SER A 141 4.72 10.00 19.49
CA SER A 141 3.70 11.01 19.19
C SER A 141 2.46 10.57 18.40
N HIS A 142 1.31 11.07 18.84
CA HIS A 142 -0.01 10.99 18.20
C HIS A 142 0.05 11.19 16.67
N GLY A 143 -0.07 10.08 15.93
CA GLY A 143 -0.59 10.10 14.56
C GLY A 143 -2.07 9.78 14.64
N HIS A 144 -2.93 10.76 14.35
CA HIS A 144 -4.37 10.59 14.27
C HIS A 144 -4.69 9.60 13.13
N PHE A 145 -5.00 8.36 13.48
CA PHE A 145 -5.49 7.34 12.56
C PHE A 145 -7.01 7.25 12.77
N GLU A 146 -7.76 8.02 11.99
CA GLU A 146 -9.22 7.94 12.01
C GLU A 146 -9.65 6.74 11.15
N LEU A 147 -9.85 5.60 11.81
CA LEU A 147 -10.62 4.51 11.25
C LEU A 147 -12.08 4.94 11.26
N LEU A 148 -12.57 5.45 10.13
CA LEU A 148 -14.01 5.45 9.87
C LEU A 148 -14.42 4.00 9.62
N GLU A 149 -14.70 3.31 10.71
CA GLU A 149 -15.58 2.15 10.72
C GLU A 149 -16.95 2.64 10.23
N HIS A 150 -17.25 2.44 8.96
CA HIS A 150 -18.57 2.05 8.46
C HIS A 150 -18.45 1.70 6.97
N ASP A 151 -18.80 0.45 6.68
CA ASP A 151 -19.02 -0.13 5.36
C ASP A 151 -17.78 -0.56 4.55
N SER A 152 -17.85 -1.80 4.07
CA SER A 152 -16.79 -2.52 3.37
C SER A 152 -16.65 -2.08 1.90
N SER A 153 -16.64 -0.76 1.64
CA SER A 153 -16.66 -0.21 0.28
C SER A 153 -15.95 1.13 0.16
N VAL A 154 -14.61 1.15 0.20
CA VAL A 154 -13.86 2.37 -0.11
C VAL A 154 -12.81 2.14 -1.18
N CYS A 155 -13.29 1.90 -2.40
CA CYS A 155 -12.69 2.49 -3.60
C CYS A 155 -13.87 3.18 -4.34
N HIS A 156 -14.34 4.30 -3.77
CA HIS A 156 -15.30 5.19 -4.44
C HIS A 156 -14.50 6.29 -5.15
N HIS A 157 -14.63 6.35 -6.47
CA HIS A 157 -14.26 7.51 -7.27
C HIS A 157 -15.03 8.75 -6.75
N GLN A 158 -14.40 9.58 -5.92
CA GLN A 158 -14.89 10.94 -5.70
C GLN A 158 -14.44 11.84 -6.86
N CYS A 159 -15.20 11.78 -7.95
CA CYS A 159 -15.34 12.91 -8.85
C CYS A 159 -16.45 13.81 -8.27
N ASN A 160 -16.08 14.85 -7.52
CA ASN A 160 -17.03 15.92 -7.19
C ASN A 160 -17.49 16.58 -8.49
N ARG A 161 -18.78 16.45 -8.82
CA ARG A 161 -19.48 17.33 -9.76
C ARG A 161 -20.05 18.50 -8.97
N GLY A 162 -19.75 19.72 -9.46
CA GLY A 162 -20.63 20.90 -9.53
C GLY A 162 -21.34 21.34 -8.27
#